data_AF-G8ACK2-F1
#
_entry.id   AF-G8ACK2-F1
#
_cell.length_a   1.000
_cell.length_b   1.000
_cell.length_c   1.000
_cell.angle_alpha   90.00
_cell.angle_beta   90.00
_cell.angle_gamma   90.00
#
_symmetry.space_group_name_H-M   'P 1'
#
loop_
_entity.id
_entity.type
_entity.pdbx_description
1 polymer ?
#
loop_
_entity_poly.entity_id
_entity_poly.type
_entity_poly.pdbx_seq_one_letter_code
_entity_poly.pdbx_strand_id
1 'polypeptide(L)' 'FSLCWAGQGGPWSDSCLIQNGRCFPGICRRPFYWIGTCHNGYSCCKR' A
#
# COMPACT_ATOMS: atom_id res chain seq x y z
N PHE A 1 -5.38 -20.03 4.03
CA PHE A 1 -6.44 -19.13 4.51
C PHE A 1 -5.89 -17.73 4.62
N SER A 2 -6.10 -16.88 3.62
CA SER A 2 -6.63 -15.52 3.85
C SER A 2 -6.63 -14.76 2.54
N LEU A 3 -7.80 -14.21 2.28
CA LEU A 3 -8.21 -13.56 1.06
C LEU A 3 -7.40 -12.28 0.81
N CYS A 4 -7.08 -12.06 -0.47
CA CYS A 4 -6.89 -10.72 -1.01
C CYS A 4 -8.14 -9.88 -0.73
N TRP A 5 -8.04 -8.67 -0.18
CA TRP A 5 -9.01 -7.65 -0.55
C TRP A 5 -8.46 -6.22 -0.47
N ALA A 6 -9.01 -5.46 -1.41
CA ALA A 6 -8.74 -4.13 -1.88
C ALA A 6 -8.76 -3.02 -0.81
N GLY A 7 -7.95 -1.99 -1.10
CA GLY A 7 -8.21 -0.58 -0.80
C GLY A 7 -8.65 -0.26 0.62
N GLN A 8 -7.70 0.03 1.52
CA GLN A 8 -8.02 0.52 2.87
C GLN A 8 -7.58 1.97 3.02
N GLY A 9 -8.48 2.89 2.66
CA GLY A 9 -8.42 4.31 2.94
C GLY A 9 -8.56 4.58 4.45
N GLY A 10 -7.49 5.08 5.05
CA GLY A 10 -7.46 5.86 6.29
C GLY A 10 -6.50 7.04 6.07
N PRO A 11 -6.37 8.01 7.00
CA PRO A 11 -5.70 9.30 6.75
C PRO A 11 -4.24 9.23 6.25
N TRP A 12 -3.54 8.11 6.48
CA TRP A 12 -2.21 7.83 5.92
C TRP A 12 -2.25 7.03 4.61
N SER A 13 -3.31 6.27 4.38
CA SER A 13 -3.60 5.67 3.08
C SER A 13 -4.05 6.72 2.07
N ASP A 14 -4.61 7.86 2.49
CA ASP A 14 -4.90 8.96 1.58
C ASP A 14 -3.63 9.42 0.88
N SER A 15 -2.50 9.63 1.57
CA SER A 15 -1.23 10.00 0.92
C SER A 15 -0.71 8.93 -0.05
N CYS A 16 -0.95 7.64 0.25
CA CYS A 16 -0.58 6.54 -0.64
C CYS A 16 -1.48 6.51 -1.89
N LEU A 17 -2.80 6.60 -1.69
CA LEU A 17 -3.81 6.57 -2.75
C LEU A 17 -3.79 7.84 -3.61
N ILE A 18 -3.54 9.02 -3.03
CA ILE A 18 -3.33 10.31 -3.71
C ILE A 18 -2.13 10.22 -4.65
N GLN A 19 -1.06 9.53 -4.23
CA GLN A 19 0.10 9.29 -5.07
C GLN A 19 -0.08 8.14 -6.07
N ASN A 20 -1.31 7.58 -6.16
CA ASN A 20 -1.65 6.41 -6.96
C ASN A 20 -0.82 5.16 -6.59
N GLY A 21 -0.42 5.10 -5.33
CA GLY A 21 0.21 3.95 -4.70
C GLY A 21 -0.81 2.94 -4.20
N ARG A 22 -0.33 1.72 -3.96
CA ARG A 22 -1.11 0.60 -3.42
C ARG A 22 -0.45 0.09 -2.16
N CYS A 23 -1.24 -0.13 -1.13
CA CYS A 23 -0.77 -0.75 0.10
C CYS A 23 -0.64 -2.27 -0.08
N PHE A 24 0.56 -2.82 0.09
CA PHE A 24 0.83 -4.25 0.08
C PHE A 24 1.28 -4.72 1.47
N PRO A 25 0.84 -5.91 1.93
CA PRO A 25 1.38 -6.50 3.14
C PRO A 25 2.83 -6.95 2.88
N GLY A 26 3.78 -6.48 3.70
CA GLY A 26 5.20 -6.77 3.54
C GLY A 26 5.92 -5.82 2.59
N ILE A 27 6.62 -6.34 1.57
CA ILE A 27 7.46 -5.55 0.65
C ILE A 27 6.83 -5.33 -0.72
N CYS A 28 7.22 -4.23 -1.38
CA CYS A 28 6.83 -3.95 -2.75
C CYS A 28 7.44 -4.95 -3.71
N ARG A 29 6.59 -5.60 -4.51
CA ARG A 29 7.01 -6.50 -5.60
C ARG A 29 7.25 -5.67 -6.86
N ARG A 30 8.28 -6.01 -7.64
CA ARG A 30 8.54 -5.39 -8.95
C ARG A 30 7.27 -5.49 -9.84
N PRO A 31 6.91 -4.44 -10.61
CA PRO A 31 7.63 -3.19 -10.86
C PRO A 31 7.40 -2.07 -9.84
N PHE A 32 6.74 -2.34 -8.71
CA PHE A 32 6.37 -1.31 -7.74
C PHE A 32 7.52 -1.01 -6.76
N TYR A 33 7.82 0.26 -6.52
CA TYR A 33 8.79 0.75 -5.53
C TYR A 33 8.10 1.22 -4.24
N TRP A 34 8.81 1.07 -3.11
CA TRP A 34 8.34 1.51 -1.80
C TRP A 34 8.43 3.02 -1.68
N ILE A 35 7.32 3.67 -1.32
CA ILE A 35 7.24 5.12 -1.12
C ILE A 35 6.84 5.52 0.29
N GLY A 36 6.54 4.55 1.14
CA GLY A 36 6.15 4.78 2.53
C GLY A 36 5.42 3.59 3.11
N THR A 37 4.88 3.76 4.31
CA THR A 37 4.07 2.75 4.99
C THR A 37 2.61 3.18 5.04
N CYS A 38 1.70 2.23 4.87
CA CYS A 38 0.28 2.39 5.19
C CYS A 38 0.01 1.94 6.64
N HIS A 39 -1.21 2.20 7.11
CA HIS A 39 -1.66 1.77 8.45
C HIS A 39 -1.54 0.23 8.62
N ASN A 40 -1.42 -0.26 9.86
CA ASN A 40 -1.25 -1.69 10.18
C ASN A 40 0.06 -2.35 9.69
N GLY A 41 1.11 -1.57 9.38
CA GLY A 41 2.41 -2.13 8.97
C GLY A 41 2.48 -2.59 7.51
N TYR A 42 1.56 -2.11 6.68
CA TYR A 42 1.58 -2.33 5.24
C TYR A 42 2.58 -1.38 4.56
N SER A 43 3.11 -1.76 3.41
CA SER A 43 3.97 -0.91 2.58
C SER A 43 3.19 -0.25 1.47
N CYS A 44 3.31 1.06 1.35
CA CYS A 44 2.82 1.80 0.19
C CYS A 44 3.78 1.63 -0.98
N CYS A 45 3.29 1.03 -2.06
CA CYS A 45 4.06 0.72 -3.26
C CYS A 45 3.48 1.43 -4.47
N LYS A 46 4.32 2.14 -5.21
CA LYS A 46 3.94 2.87 -6.42
C LYS A 46 4.66 2.31 -7.63
N ARG A 47 4.00 2.34 -8.79
CA ARG A 47 4.61 1.91 -10.05
C ARG A 47 5.53 3.00 -10.60
#